data_AF-A0A9E2VX27-F1
#
_entry.id   AF-A0A9E2VX27-F1
#
_cell.length_a   1.000
_cell.length_b   1.000
_cell.length_c   1.000
_cell.angle_alpha   90.00
_cell.angle_beta   90.00
_cell.angle_gamma   90.00
#
_symmetry.space_group_name_H-M   'P 1'
#
loop_
_entity.id
_entity.type
_entity.pdbx_description
1 polymer ?
#
loop_
_entity_poly.entity_id
_entity_poly.type
_entity_poly.pdbx_seq_one_letter_code
_entity_poly.pdbx_strand_id
1 'polypeptide(L)'
;KGSTAAMAAAVLQAAGYRVGLYTSPHLVEFRERIRVNGEMIAESQVAQLTEQLQPLCQPDLSPTFFEYTTAMAFQHFADSGVDVAVLEVGLGGRFDATNVVTPMACAVTTISLDHQEYLGPTLSSIAFEKAGIIKPGVPVVLGRLEDDAWRTIEQVARERQAPMFRVGEDFRTEGESPRQFSYRGLGMHYDRLICALDGRHQLDNAACALALLGVAAPQGIAVTAEAVRAGLRGVNWAGRLEVIDRRPTILLDGAHNPAAATVLADYLTHSDRSHPSRPVVLVLGMMRDKDHRGFVEPLRGLVDEVVLTQADLPRSATAQDLRVSLEGLLLHPHVVPSL
;
A
#
# COMPACT_ATOMS: atom_id res chain seq x y z
N LYS A 1 -0.81 -2.89 -1.15
CA LYS A 1 0.49 -2.57 -1.79
C LYS A 1 1.51 -2.04 -0.78
N GLY A 2 1.51 -0.76 -0.42
CA GLY A 2 2.46 -0.18 0.55
C GLY A 2 2.68 -1.00 1.83
N SER A 3 1.62 -1.39 2.57
CA SER A 3 1.79 -2.20 3.79
C SER A 3 2.45 -3.57 3.53
N THR A 4 2.09 -4.24 2.44
CA THR A 4 2.73 -5.50 2.02
C THR A 4 4.21 -5.29 1.69
N ALA A 5 4.54 -4.21 0.97
CA ALA A 5 5.91 -3.86 0.62
C ALA A 5 6.74 -3.54 1.88
N ALA A 6 6.17 -2.77 2.81
CA ALA A 6 6.80 -2.44 4.10
C ALA A 6 7.04 -3.67 4.96
N MET A 7 6.07 -4.60 5.05
CA MET A 7 6.23 -5.87 5.76
C MET A 7 7.32 -6.74 5.14
N ALA A 8 7.32 -6.89 3.80
CA ALA A 8 8.34 -7.67 3.11
C ALA A 8 9.74 -7.07 3.32
N ALA A 9 9.88 -5.75 3.20
CA ALA A 9 11.14 -5.06 3.43
C ALA A 9 11.62 -5.20 4.88
N ALA A 10 10.73 -5.06 5.87
CA ALA A 10 11.08 -5.21 7.28
C ALA A 10 11.54 -6.64 7.61
N VAL A 11 10.90 -7.66 7.04
CA VAL A 11 11.33 -9.07 7.22
C VAL A 11 12.69 -9.33 6.56
N LEU A 12 12.92 -8.80 5.36
CA LEU A 12 14.20 -8.92 4.66
C LEU A 12 15.34 -8.22 5.42
N GLN A 13 15.09 -7.03 5.96
CA GLN A 13 16.05 -6.31 6.80
C GLN A 13 16.38 -7.11 8.07
N ALA A 14 15.36 -7.67 8.73
CA ALA A 14 15.55 -8.53 9.90
C ALA A 14 16.29 -9.84 9.58
N ALA A 15 16.28 -10.29 8.32
CA ALA A 15 17.06 -11.43 7.84
C ALA A 15 18.53 -11.06 7.52
N GLY A 16 18.90 -9.78 7.63
CA GLY A 16 20.28 -9.30 7.43
C GLY A 16 20.58 -8.84 6.01
N TYR A 17 19.60 -8.80 5.11
CA TYR A 17 19.79 -8.23 3.77
C TYR A 17 19.88 -6.71 3.83
N ARG A 18 20.64 -6.13 2.91
CA ARG A 18 20.56 -4.71 2.59
C ARG A 18 19.40 -4.48 1.64
N VAL A 19 18.34 -3.83 2.12
CA VAL A 19 17.05 -3.76 1.43
C VAL A 19 16.76 -2.35 0.94
N GLY A 20 16.49 -2.21 -0.34
CA GLY A 20 15.88 -1.03 -0.93
C GLY A 20 14.35 -1.13 -0.86
N LEU A 21 13.66 -0.07 -0.44
CA LEU A 21 12.21 0.02 -0.46
C LEU A 21 11.81 1.26 -1.25
N TYR A 22 11.10 1.07 -2.36
CA TYR A 22 10.55 2.14 -3.17
C TYR A 22 9.03 2.17 -3.06
N THR A 23 8.47 3.30 -2.64
CA THR A 23 7.02 3.45 -2.35
C THR A 23 6.43 4.75 -2.85
N SER A 24 5.10 4.77 -2.98
CA SER A 24 4.39 5.97 -3.41
C SER A 24 2.91 5.99 -2.99
N PRO A 25 2.30 7.19 -2.84
CA PRO A 25 2.97 8.50 -2.71
C PRO A 25 3.74 8.62 -1.38
N HIS A 26 4.33 9.79 -1.11
CA HIS A 26 4.78 10.15 0.24
C HIS A 26 3.64 10.78 1.04
N LEU A 27 3.75 10.76 2.37
CA LEU A 27 2.81 11.36 3.32
C LEU A 27 3.22 12.80 3.68
N VAL A 28 4.45 13.00 4.15
CA VAL A 28 4.96 14.30 4.62
C VAL A 28 6.03 14.85 3.67
N GLU A 29 6.98 14.03 3.27
CA GLU A 29 8.14 14.49 2.49
C GLU A 29 8.61 13.51 1.42
N PHE A 30 9.20 14.06 0.36
CA PHE A 30 9.65 13.31 -0.82
C PHE A 30 10.50 12.08 -0.50
N ARG A 31 11.41 12.20 0.47
CA ARG A 31 12.40 11.17 0.82
C ARG A 31 11.77 9.86 1.28
N GLU A 32 10.55 9.89 1.79
CA GLU A 32 9.82 8.69 2.22
C GLU A 32 9.70 7.64 1.11
N ARG A 33 9.71 8.09 -0.15
CA ARG A 33 9.60 7.23 -1.33
C ARG A 33 10.77 6.27 -1.47
N ILE A 34 11.98 6.65 -1.03
CA ILE A 34 13.21 5.90 -1.30
C ILE A 34 13.89 5.62 0.03
N ARG A 35 13.95 4.34 0.42
CA ARG A 35 14.58 3.92 1.67
C ARG A 35 15.60 2.81 1.44
N VAL A 36 16.70 2.84 2.20
CA VAL A 36 17.66 1.74 2.30
C VAL A 36 17.78 1.34 3.77
N ASN A 37 17.48 0.08 4.09
CA ASN A 37 17.44 -0.43 5.47
C ASN A 37 16.54 0.38 6.41
N GLY A 38 15.41 0.86 5.89
CA GLY A 38 14.41 1.64 6.65
C GLY A 38 14.70 3.14 6.69
N GLU A 39 15.95 3.54 6.48
CA GLU A 39 16.38 4.93 6.45
C GLU A 39 16.02 5.60 5.13
N MET A 40 15.48 6.82 5.20
CA MET A 40 15.16 7.62 4.02
C MET A 40 16.42 8.11 3.33
N ILE A 41 16.39 8.22 2.00
CA ILE A 41 17.46 8.85 1.24
C ILE A 41 17.78 10.26 1.78
N ALA A 42 19.05 10.58 1.99
CA ALA A 42 19.45 11.90 2.50
C ALA A 42 19.13 13.02 1.50
N GLU A 43 18.82 14.24 1.99
CA GLU A 43 18.59 15.42 1.12
C GLU A 43 19.78 15.69 0.19
N SER A 44 21.00 15.58 0.71
CA SER A 44 22.22 15.76 -0.07
C SER A 44 22.32 14.73 -1.21
N GLN A 45 21.87 13.49 -0.96
CA GLN A 45 21.88 12.44 -1.98
C GLN A 45 20.79 12.67 -3.03
N VAL A 46 19.62 13.18 -2.64
CA VAL A 46 18.58 13.60 -3.60
C VAL A 46 19.10 14.71 -4.51
N ALA A 47 19.76 15.74 -3.94
CA ALA A 47 20.35 16.83 -4.72
C ALA A 47 21.44 16.31 -5.68
N GLN A 48 22.37 15.49 -5.17
CA GLN A 48 23.44 14.90 -5.97
C GLN A 48 22.90 14.05 -7.13
N LEU A 49 21.94 13.15 -6.86
CA LEU A 49 21.35 12.32 -7.91
C LEU A 49 20.56 13.17 -8.91
N THR A 50 19.94 14.27 -8.47
CA THR A 50 19.27 15.19 -9.39
C THR A 50 20.28 15.82 -10.36
N GLU A 51 21.40 16.33 -9.85
CA GLU A 51 22.48 16.91 -10.67
C GLU A 51 23.11 15.87 -11.62
N GLN A 52 23.17 14.60 -11.22
CA GLN A 52 23.70 13.51 -12.04
C GLN A 52 22.73 13.05 -13.12
N LEU A 53 21.43 12.97 -12.83
CA LEU A 53 20.42 12.44 -13.73
C LEU A 53 19.85 13.50 -14.69
N GLN A 54 19.83 14.77 -14.29
CA GLN A 54 19.30 15.86 -15.12
C GLN A 54 19.99 15.96 -16.49
N PRO A 55 21.33 15.88 -16.62
CA PRO A 55 22.00 15.94 -17.92
C PRO A 55 21.70 14.75 -18.84
N LEU A 56 21.21 13.63 -18.30
CA LEU A 56 20.85 12.44 -19.07
C LEU A 56 19.46 12.56 -19.71
N CYS A 57 18.64 13.51 -19.24
CA CYS A 57 17.31 13.76 -19.77
C CYS A 57 17.42 14.51 -21.10
N GLN A 58 17.00 13.88 -22.19
CA GLN A 58 16.95 14.54 -23.49
C GLN A 58 15.86 15.62 -23.49
N PRO A 59 16.10 16.81 -24.06
CA PRO A 59 15.10 17.90 -24.07
C PRO A 59 13.74 17.46 -24.63
N ASP A 60 13.76 16.62 -25.66
CA ASP A 60 12.56 16.14 -26.36
C ASP A 60 11.90 14.93 -25.66
N LEU A 61 12.53 14.37 -24.61
CA LEU A 61 12.05 13.23 -23.83
C LEU A 61 12.17 13.54 -22.33
N SER A 62 11.49 14.61 -21.90
CA SER A 62 11.44 14.98 -20.48
C SER A 62 10.64 13.93 -19.70
N PRO A 63 11.26 13.19 -18.75
CA PRO A 63 10.54 12.19 -17.97
C PRO A 63 9.51 12.86 -17.06
N THR A 64 8.41 12.16 -16.80
CA THR A 64 7.47 12.55 -15.76
C THR A 64 8.15 12.55 -14.39
N PHE A 65 7.56 13.26 -13.42
CA PHE A 65 8.02 13.24 -12.04
C PHE A 65 8.21 11.81 -11.50
N PHE A 66 7.28 10.91 -11.82
CA PHE A 66 7.34 9.52 -11.33
C PHE A 66 8.43 8.70 -12.01
N GLU A 67 8.65 8.87 -13.32
CA GLU A 67 9.76 8.22 -14.04
C GLU A 67 11.12 8.68 -13.52
N TYR A 68 11.30 10.00 -13.34
CA TYR A 68 12.54 10.56 -12.80
C TYR A 68 12.82 10.08 -11.38
N THR A 69 11.78 10.08 -10.53
CA THR A 69 11.89 9.58 -9.14
C THR A 69 12.22 8.09 -9.11
N THR A 70 11.67 7.30 -10.03
CA THR A 70 11.95 5.85 -10.12
C THR A 70 13.39 5.60 -10.56
N ALA A 71 13.89 6.35 -11.55
CA ALA A 71 15.29 6.28 -11.96
C ALA A 71 16.24 6.66 -10.80
N MET A 72 15.91 7.72 -10.06
CA MET A 72 16.65 8.12 -8.85
C MET A 72 16.66 7.02 -7.79
N ALA A 73 15.53 6.37 -7.54
CA ALA A 73 15.44 5.26 -6.59
C ALA A 73 16.36 4.10 -7.00
N PHE A 74 16.33 3.70 -8.27
CA PHE A 74 17.18 2.64 -8.79
C PHE A 74 18.67 2.97 -8.72
N GLN A 75 19.04 4.20 -9.10
CA GLN A 75 20.43 4.65 -8.98
C GLN A 75 20.87 4.64 -7.50
N HIS A 76 20.03 5.15 -6.60
CA HIS A 76 20.34 5.14 -5.17
C HIS A 76 20.51 3.72 -4.59
N PHE A 77 19.67 2.77 -5.01
CA PHE A 77 19.79 1.37 -4.58
C PHE A 77 21.06 0.72 -5.12
N ALA A 78 21.44 1.01 -6.37
CA ALA A 78 22.67 0.54 -6.97
C ALA A 78 23.91 1.11 -6.24
N ASP A 79 23.96 2.43 -6.03
CA ASP A 79 25.04 3.11 -5.31
C ASP A 79 25.16 2.63 -3.86
N SER A 80 24.02 2.27 -3.27
CA SER A 80 23.95 1.69 -1.93
C SER A 80 24.24 0.20 -1.90
N GLY A 81 24.52 -0.49 -3.01
CA GLY A 81 24.79 -1.94 -2.97
C GLY A 81 23.68 -2.74 -2.29
N VAL A 82 22.41 -2.41 -2.59
CA VAL A 82 21.24 -3.13 -2.10
C VAL A 82 21.26 -4.58 -2.62
N ASP A 83 21.04 -5.54 -1.72
CA ASP A 83 20.94 -6.98 -2.05
C ASP A 83 19.59 -7.30 -2.71
N VAL A 84 18.51 -6.66 -2.23
CA VAL A 84 17.14 -6.88 -2.69
C VAL A 84 16.32 -5.60 -2.60
N ALA A 85 15.61 -5.27 -3.69
CA ALA A 85 14.70 -4.13 -3.73
C ALA A 85 13.25 -4.58 -3.70
N VAL A 86 12.45 -3.99 -2.82
CA VAL A 86 10.99 -4.13 -2.79
C VAL A 86 10.38 -2.89 -3.44
N LEU A 87 9.71 -3.09 -4.57
CA LEU A 87 9.20 -2.01 -5.41
C LEU A 87 7.67 -1.99 -5.37
N GLU A 88 7.11 -0.89 -4.87
CA GLU A 88 5.68 -0.61 -5.01
C GLU A 88 5.40 0.07 -6.36
N VAL A 89 4.51 -0.53 -7.13
CA VAL A 89 3.95 0.05 -8.36
C VAL A 89 3.19 1.33 -8.02
N GLY A 90 3.45 2.41 -8.74
CA GLY A 90 2.77 3.70 -8.58
C GLY A 90 1.32 3.64 -9.04
N LEU A 91 1.11 3.47 -10.35
CA LEU A 91 -0.21 3.45 -10.97
C LEU A 91 -0.32 2.34 -12.02
N GLY A 92 -1.43 1.59 -11.99
CA GLY A 92 -1.63 0.49 -12.92
C GLY A 92 -0.62 -0.63 -12.68
N GLY A 93 0.30 -0.82 -13.61
CA GLY A 93 1.37 -1.81 -13.57
C GLY A 93 2.08 -1.94 -14.91
N ARG A 94 1.33 -2.17 -15.99
CA ARG A 94 1.84 -2.40 -17.35
C ARG A 94 2.78 -1.32 -17.85
N PHE A 95 2.37 -0.05 -17.72
CA PHE A 95 3.13 1.13 -18.14
C PHE A 95 3.69 1.92 -16.95
N ASP A 96 3.76 1.31 -15.77
CA ASP A 96 4.35 1.96 -14.60
C ASP A 96 5.87 2.03 -14.74
N ALA A 97 6.48 3.12 -14.29
CA ALA A 97 7.93 3.32 -14.38
C ALA A 97 8.74 2.22 -13.67
N THR A 98 8.17 1.57 -12.66
CA THR A 98 8.82 0.44 -11.95
C THR A 98 8.87 -0.83 -12.79
N ASN A 99 8.04 -0.95 -13.85
CA ASN A 99 7.86 -2.19 -14.61
C ASN A 99 8.98 -2.48 -15.61
N VAL A 100 10.09 -1.73 -15.57
CA VAL A 100 11.30 -2.00 -16.36
C VAL A 100 12.11 -3.18 -15.82
N VAL A 101 11.81 -3.66 -14.61
CA VAL A 101 12.54 -4.77 -13.95
C VAL A 101 12.00 -6.15 -14.33
N THR A 102 12.84 -7.18 -14.18
CA THR A 102 12.41 -8.57 -14.09
C THR A 102 12.54 -9.01 -12.64
N PRO A 103 11.44 -9.09 -11.87
CA PRO A 103 11.53 -9.37 -10.44
C PRO A 103 11.66 -10.88 -10.18
N MET A 104 12.15 -11.23 -8.99
CA MET A 104 12.12 -12.62 -8.51
C MET A 104 10.69 -13.12 -8.32
N ALA A 105 9.81 -12.24 -7.84
CA ALA A 105 8.39 -12.52 -7.68
C ALA A 105 7.61 -11.21 -7.71
N CYS A 106 6.33 -11.29 -8.06
CA CYS A 106 5.42 -10.14 -8.03
C CYS A 106 4.18 -10.43 -7.19
N ALA A 107 3.52 -9.37 -6.71
CA ALA A 107 2.30 -9.51 -5.92
C ALA A 107 1.21 -8.55 -6.40
N VAL A 108 -0.02 -9.05 -6.52
CA VAL A 108 -1.24 -8.25 -6.71
C VAL A 108 -2.11 -8.44 -5.49
N THR A 109 -2.09 -7.46 -4.58
CA THR A 109 -2.71 -7.60 -3.24
C THR A 109 -4.23 -7.57 -3.29
N THR A 110 -4.79 -6.57 -3.96
CA THR A 110 -6.23 -6.33 -4.09
C THR A 110 -6.48 -5.55 -5.37
N ILE A 111 -7.71 -5.64 -5.89
CA ILE A 111 -8.20 -4.86 -7.02
C ILE A 111 -9.49 -4.20 -6.59
N SER A 112 -9.58 -2.88 -6.77
CA SER A 112 -10.77 -2.09 -6.50
C SER A 112 -10.90 -1.01 -7.56
N LEU A 113 -12.10 -0.44 -7.70
CA LEU A 113 -12.32 0.73 -8.54
C LEU A 113 -11.56 1.93 -7.96
N ASP A 114 -10.47 2.30 -8.62
CA ASP A 114 -9.65 3.46 -8.30
C ASP A 114 -8.90 3.90 -9.57
N HIS A 115 -8.66 5.20 -9.71
CA HIS A 115 -7.99 5.78 -10.88
C HIS A 115 -8.62 5.37 -12.23
N GLN A 116 -9.96 5.34 -12.30
CA GLN A 116 -10.72 4.84 -13.46
C GLN A 116 -10.43 5.61 -14.76
N GLU A 117 -10.08 6.91 -14.67
CA GLU A 117 -9.67 7.72 -15.83
C GLU A 117 -8.42 7.18 -16.53
N TYR A 118 -7.54 6.51 -15.78
CA TYR A 118 -6.27 5.97 -16.30
C TYR A 118 -6.31 4.46 -16.51
N LEU A 119 -7.02 3.72 -15.65
CA LEU A 119 -7.02 2.25 -15.61
C LEU A 119 -8.29 1.61 -16.22
N GLY A 120 -9.24 2.45 -16.63
CA GLY A 120 -10.53 2.06 -17.15
C GLY A 120 -11.61 1.86 -16.07
N PRO A 121 -12.87 1.70 -16.49
CA PRO A 121 -14.02 1.78 -15.60
C PRO A 121 -14.43 0.44 -14.96
N THR A 122 -13.76 -0.68 -15.27
CA THR A 122 -14.15 -2.00 -14.78
C THR A 122 -13.05 -2.67 -13.98
N LEU A 123 -13.43 -3.59 -13.10
CA LEU A 123 -12.45 -4.40 -12.36
C LEU A 123 -11.53 -5.18 -13.31
N SER A 124 -12.05 -5.69 -14.43
CA SER A 124 -11.25 -6.38 -15.44
C SER A 124 -10.25 -5.45 -16.14
N SER A 125 -10.62 -4.20 -16.49
CA SER A 125 -9.66 -3.28 -17.11
C SER A 125 -8.54 -2.90 -16.14
N ILE A 126 -8.89 -2.63 -14.87
CA ILE A 126 -7.93 -2.32 -13.80
C ILE A 126 -7.03 -3.53 -13.53
N ALA A 127 -7.60 -4.73 -13.50
CA ALA A 127 -6.86 -5.97 -13.31
C ALA A 127 -5.89 -6.25 -14.46
N PHE A 128 -6.28 -5.97 -15.71
CA PHE A 128 -5.40 -6.12 -16.87
C PHE A 128 -4.19 -5.19 -16.80
N GLU A 129 -4.39 -3.92 -16.44
CA GLU A 129 -3.29 -2.97 -16.25
C GLU A 129 -2.34 -3.43 -15.13
N LYS A 130 -2.89 -3.91 -14.02
CA LYS A 130 -2.09 -4.41 -12.89
C LYS A 130 -1.37 -5.73 -13.18
N ALA A 131 -1.97 -6.61 -13.97
CA ALA A 131 -1.38 -7.87 -14.42
C ALA A 131 -0.15 -7.63 -15.32
N GLY A 132 0.05 -6.42 -15.85
CA GLY A 132 1.22 -6.06 -16.65
C GLY A 132 2.57 -6.17 -15.94
N ILE A 133 2.59 -6.32 -14.60
CA ILE A 133 3.82 -6.61 -13.85
C ILE A 133 4.23 -8.08 -13.90
N ILE A 134 3.33 -8.98 -14.34
CA ILE A 134 3.60 -10.41 -14.43
C ILE A 134 4.55 -10.65 -15.61
N LYS A 135 5.76 -11.12 -15.32
CA LYS A 135 6.80 -11.41 -16.31
C LYS A 135 6.83 -12.90 -16.66
N PRO A 136 7.30 -13.29 -17.87
CA PRO A 136 7.35 -14.68 -18.27
C PRO A 136 8.08 -15.58 -17.25
N GLY A 137 7.41 -16.65 -16.80
CA GLY A 137 7.96 -17.60 -15.83
C GLY A 137 8.16 -17.08 -14.41
N VAL A 138 7.89 -15.80 -14.13
CA VAL A 138 8.06 -15.20 -12.80
C VAL A 138 6.84 -15.51 -11.94
N PRO A 139 7.00 -16.03 -10.71
CA PRO A 139 5.87 -16.34 -9.84
C PRO A 139 5.09 -15.08 -9.43
N VAL A 140 3.77 -15.22 -9.34
CA VAL A 140 2.85 -14.17 -8.89
C VAL A 140 2.04 -14.62 -7.67
N VAL A 141 2.03 -13.77 -6.65
CA VAL A 141 1.21 -13.92 -5.44
C VAL A 141 -0.02 -13.04 -5.55
N LEU A 142 -1.19 -13.64 -5.33
CA LEU A 142 -2.49 -13.02 -5.52
C LEU A 142 -3.22 -12.97 -4.17
N GLY A 143 -3.58 -11.77 -3.74
CA GLY A 143 -4.41 -11.58 -2.56
C GLY A 143 -5.89 -11.83 -2.87
N ARG A 144 -6.78 -11.18 -2.11
CA ARG A 144 -8.23 -11.36 -2.30
C ARG A 144 -8.68 -10.57 -3.51
N LEU A 145 -9.11 -11.28 -4.55
CA LEU A 145 -9.55 -10.74 -5.83
C LEU A 145 -10.99 -11.16 -6.08
N GLU A 146 -11.81 -10.22 -6.55
CA GLU A 146 -13.13 -10.51 -7.10
C GLU A 146 -13.02 -11.32 -8.40
N ASP A 147 -14.06 -12.07 -8.73
CA ASP A 147 -14.10 -13.02 -9.84
C ASP A 147 -13.64 -12.40 -11.18
N ASP A 148 -14.11 -11.21 -11.50
CA ASP A 148 -13.80 -10.54 -12.77
C ASP A 148 -12.33 -10.11 -12.84
N ALA A 149 -11.76 -9.65 -11.72
CA ALA A 149 -10.35 -9.32 -11.63
C ALA A 149 -9.46 -10.58 -11.65
N TRP A 150 -9.91 -11.63 -10.95
CA TRP A 150 -9.26 -12.94 -10.92
C TRP A 150 -9.13 -13.53 -12.33
N ARG A 151 -10.23 -13.64 -13.08
CA ARG A 151 -10.22 -14.24 -14.43
C ARG A 151 -9.25 -13.52 -15.36
N THR A 152 -9.21 -12.19 -15.30
CA THR A 152 -8.27 -11.39 -16.10
C THR A 152 -6.82 -11.66 -15.72
N ILE A 153 -6.49 -11.66 -14.43
CA ILE A 153 -5.12 -11.90 -13.97
C ILE A 153 -4.69 -13.36 -14.26
N GLU A 154 -5.59 -14.33 -14.08
CA GLU A 154 -5.36 -15.73 -14.39
C GLU A 154 -5.02 -15.93 -15.87
N GLN A 155 -5.76 -15.28 -16.78
CA GLN A 155 -5.48 -15.34 -18.20
C GLN A 155 -4.08 -14.81 -18.51
N VAL A 156 -3.72 -13.62 -18.01
CA VAL A 156 -2.40 -13.03 -18.25
C VAL A 156 -1.29 -13.91 -17.68
N ALA A 157 -1.45 -14.43 -16.46
CA ALA A 157 -0.45 -15.30 -15.85
C ALA A 157 -0.26 -16.61 -16.65
N ARG A 158 -1.34 -17.22 -17.17
CA ARG A 158 -1.26 -18.38 -18.06
C ARG A 158 -0.52 -18.07 -19.35
N GLU A 159 -0.83 -16.95 -20.00
CA GLU A 159 -0.14 -16.50 -21.21
C GLU A 159 1.36 -16.27 -20.96
N ARG A 160 1.72 -15.80 -19.76
CA ARG A 160 3.11 -15.61 -19.31
C ARG A 160 3.75 -16.86 -18.73
N GLN A 161 3.03 -17.98 -18.66
CA GLN A 161 3.50 -19.21 -18.00
C GLN A 161 4.02 -18.94 -16.58
N ALA A 162 3.42 -17.97 -15.89
CA ALA A 162 3.79 -17.54 -14.55
C ALA A 162 3.13 -18.45 -13.51
N PRO A 163 3.89 -19.06 -12.57
CA PRO A 163 3.31 -19.78 -11.44
C PRO A 163 2.44 -18.85 -10.60
N MET A 164 1.21 -19.25 -10.31
CA MET A 164 0.26 -18.45 -9.54
C MET A 164 0.05 -19.06 -8.16
N PHE A 165 -0.01 -18.19 -7.15
CA PHE A 165 -0.33 -18.58 -5.77
C PHE A 165 -1.37 -17.63 -5.20
N ARG A 166 -2.49 -18.16 -4.68
CA ARG A 166 -3.64 -17.38 -4.25
C ARG A 166 -3.88 -17.51 -2.74
N VAL A 167 -4.22 -16.40 -2.10
CA VAL A 167 -4.65 -16.39 -0.70
C VAL A 167 -5.95 -17.20 -0.53
N GLY A 168 -6.01 -18.01 0.52
CA GLY A 168 -7.12 -18.93 0.80
C GLY A 168 -6.98 -20.30 0.13
N GLU A 169 -6.15 -20.43 -0.91
CA GLU A 169 -5.89 -21.70 -1.61
C GLU A 169 -4.47 -22.19 -1.31
N ASP A 170 -3.45 -21.46 -1.74
CA ASP A 170 -2.03 -21.85 -1.61
C ASP A 170 -1.39 -21.37 -0.31
N PHE A 171 -1.88 -20.26 0.22
CA PHE A 171 -1.42 -19.68 1.47
C PHE A 171 -2.54 -18.92 2.19
N ARG A 172 -2.43 -18.77 3.51
CA ARG A 172 -3.39 -18.03 4.33
C ARG A 172 -2.79 -17.59 5.66
N THR A 173 -3.48 -16.68 6.30
CA THR A 173 -3.34 -16.38 7.72
C THR A 173 -4.54 -16.90 8.50
N GLU A 174 -4.30 -17.32 9.74
CA GLU A 174 -5.30 -17.85 10.66
C GLU A 174 -5.27 -17.02 11.94
N GLY A 175 -6.37 -16.36 12.28
CA GLY A 175 -6.47 -15.47 13.43
C GLY A 175 -7.48 -14.35 13.18
N GLU A 176 -7.85 -13.65 14.25
CA GLU A 176 -8.84 -12.56 14.19
C GLU A 176 -8.19 -11.18 14.16
N SER A 177 -6.91 -11.08 14.55
CA SER A 177 -6.21 -9.80 14.70
C SER A 177 -4.74 -9.90 14.27
N PRO A 178 -4.17 -8.83 13.69
CA PRO A 178 -2.72 -8.76 13.42
C PRO A 178 -1.88 -8.88 14.68
N ARG A 179 -2.44 -8.66 15.87
CA ARG A 179 -1.73 -8.80 17.15
C ARG A 179 -1.46 -10.26 17.54
N GLN A 180 -2.17 -11.22 16.96
CA GLN A 180 -1.94 -12.65 17.17
C GLN A 180 -2.55 -13.48 16.03
N PHE A 181 -1.71 -14.01 15.15
CA PHE A 181 -2.14 -14.87 14.05
C PHE A 181 -1.10 -15.93 13.71
N SER A 182 -1.46 -16.85 12.84
CA SER A 182 -0.56 -17.85 12.28
C SER A 182 -0.53 -17.71 10.75
N TYR A 183 0.57 -18.09 10.13
CA TYR A 183 0.70 -18.19 8.67
C TYR A 183 0.88 -19.65 8.26
N ARG A 184 0.27 -20.02 7.14
CA ARG A 184 0.35 -21.34 6.49
C ARG A 184 0.45 -21.14 4.99
N GLY A 185 1.46 -21.69 4.34
CA GLY A 185 1.52 -21.72 2.88
C GLY A 185 2.94 -21.85 2.34
N LEU A 186 3.06 -22.36 1.12
CA LEU A 186 4.33 -22.36 0.37
C LEU A 186 5.52 -22.96 1.14
N GLY A 187 5.28 -24.05 1.88
CA GLY A 187 6.30 -24.72 2.70
C GLY A 187 6.68 -23.99 3.99
N MET A 188 6.04 -22.87 4.32
CA MET A 188 6.29 -22.11 5.53
C MET A 188 5.12 -22.19 6.51
N HIS A 189 5.47 -22.34 7.79
CA HIS A 189 4.51 -22.43 8.89
C HIS A 189 5.01 -21.61 10.07
N TYR A 190 4.26 -20.58 10.43
CA TYR A 190 4.61 -19.71 11.56
C TYR A 190 3.42 -19.56 12.49
N ASP A 191 3.61 -19.90 13.76
CA ASP A 191 2.60 -19.74 14.80
C ASP A 191 2.81 -18.50 15.65
N ARG A 192 1.74 -17.89 16.15
CA ARG A 192 1.80 -16.77 17.10
C ARG A 192 2.65 -15.61 16.58
N LEU A 193 2.45 -15.27 15.31
CA LEU A 193 2.96 -14.05 14.71
C LEU A 193 2.22 -12.83 15.28
N ILE A 194 2.95 -11.72 15.32
CA ILE A 194 2.45 -10.42 15.75
C ILE A 194 2.90 -9.43 14.67
N CYS A 195 1.97 -8.70 14.09
CA CYS A 195 2.23 -7.57 13.22
C CYS A 195 1.97 -6.27 13.99
N ALA A 196 2.85 -5.29 13.83
CA ALA A 196 2.72 -3.99 14.49
C ALA A 196 1.59 -3.12 13.90
N LEU A 197 1.26 -3.30 12.63
CA LEU A 197 0.20 -2.53 11.97
C LEU A 197 -1.18 -3.02 12.41
N ASP A 198 -2.08 -2.07 12.68
CA ASP A 198 -3.44 -2.36 13.11
C ASP A 198 -4.40 -2.57 11.92
N GLY A 199 -5.54 -3.20 12.21
CA GLY A 199 -6.58 -3.53 11.24
C GLY A 199 -6.52 -4.96 10.72
N ARG A 200 -7.68 -5.62 10.61
CA ARG A 200 -7.79 -7.03 10.20
C ARG A 200 -7.28 -7.27 8.78
N HIS A 201 -7.43 -6.30 7.88
CA HIS A 201 -6.88 -6.34 6.52
C HIS A 201 -5.35 -6.53 6.48
N GLN A 202 -4.63 -6.21 7.55
CA GLN A 202 -3.19 -6.47 7.65
C GLN A 202 -2.87 -7.97 7.70
N LEU A 203 -3.83 -8.84 8.06
CA LEU A 203 -3.67 -10.29 7.96
C LEU A 203 -3.52 -10.76 6.51
N ASP A 204 -4.27 -10.16 5.58
CA ASP A 204 -4.15 -10.44 4.16
C ASP A 204 -2.86 -9.80 3.59
N ASN A 205 -2.52 -8.58 4.01
CA ASN A 205 -1.25 -7.96 3.61
C ASN A 205 -0.03 -8.77 4.07
N ALA A 206 -0.05 -9.29 5.30
CA ALA A 206 0.99 -10.15 5.84
C ALA A 206 1.03 -11.50 5.13
N ALA A 207 -0.14 -12.09 4.83
CA ALA A 207 -0.22 -13.30 4.04
C ALA A 207 0.48 -13.14 2.67
N CYS A 208 0.16 -12.05 1.95
CA CYS A 208 0.81 -11.74 0.68
C CYS A 208 2.30 -11.46 0.82
N ALA A 209 2.73 -10.72 1.85
CA ALA A 209 4.14 -10.40 2.07
C ALA A 209 4.97 -11.67 2.32
N LEU A 210 4.50 -12.54 3.22
CA LEU A 210 5.16 -13.80 3.52
C LEU A 210 5.13 -14.74 2.32
N ALA A 211 4.02 -14.83 1.60
CA ALA A 211 3.95 -15.63 0.39
C ALA A 211 4.93 -15.16 -0.69
N LEU A 212 5.07 -13.84 -0.88
CA LEU A 212 6.01 -13.24 -1.82
C LEU A 212 7.46 -13.64 -1.48
N LEU A 213 7.82 -13.61 -0.20
CA LEU A 213 9.13 -14.07 0.26
C LEU A 213 9.31 -15.58 0.08
N GLY A 214 8.26 -16.38 0.32
CA GLY A 214 8.30 -17.83 0.12
C GLY A 214 8.57 -18.23 -1.33
N VAL A 215 7.91 -17.59 -2.28
CA VAL A 215 8.14 -17.88 -3.72
C VAL A 215 9.46 -17.31 -4.24
N ALA A 216 10.02 -16.29 -3.59
CA ALA A 216 11.34 -15.74 -3.91
C ALA A 216 12.49 -16.54 -3.30
N ALA A 217 12.25 -17.33 -2.25
CA ALA A 217 13.28 -18.08 -1.53
C ALA A 217 14.16 -19.00 -2.40
N PRO A 218 13.62 -19.75 -3.38
CA PRO A 218 14.45 -20.55 -4.30
C PRO A 218 15.44 -19.74 -5.14
N GLN A 219 15.27 -18.42 -5.23
CA GLN A 219 16.14 -17.52 -5.98
C GLN A 219 17.22 -16.85 -5.09
N GLY A 220 17.39 -17.33 -3.86
CA GLY A 220 18.46 -16.87 -2.94
C GLY A 220 18.02 -15.89 -1.86
N ILE A 221 16.72 -15.60 -1.76
CA ILE A 221 16.14 -14.70 -0.75
C ILE A 221 15.43 -15.50 0.35
N ALA A 222 16.23 -16.11 1.23
CA ALA A 222 15.72 -16.94 2.32
C ALA A 222 15.56 -16.12 3.61
N VAL A 223 14.45 -16.34 4.32
CA VAL A 223 14.18 -15.67 5.60
C VAL A 223 13.98 -16.71 6.70
N THR A 224 14.52 -16.43 7.88
CA THR A 224 14.34 -17.31 9.05
C THR A 224 13.03 -16.99 9.78
N ALA A 225 12.59 -17.91 10.63
CA ALA A 225 11.41 -17.67 11.48
C ALA A 225 11.62 -16.48 12.43
N GLU A 226 12.86 -16.30 12.90
CA GLU A 226 13.26 -15.18 13.75
C GLU A 226 13.14 -13.86 12.99
N ALA A 227 13.64 -13.80 11.75
CA ALA A 227 13.54 -12.62 10.89
C ALA A 227 12.08 -12.26 10.56
N VAL A 228 11.25 -13.27 10.24
CA VAL A 228 9.80 -13.06 10.03
C VAL A 228 9.14 -12.44 11.26
N ARG A 229 9.41 -12.98 12.44
CA ARG A 229 8.84 -12.47 13.70
C ARG A 229 9.34 -11.07 14.04
N ALA A 230 10.64 -10.82 13.86
CA ALA A 230 11.24 -9.52 14.12
C ALA A 230 10.73 -8.45 13.15
N GLY A 231 10.73 -8.75 11.85
CA GLY A 231 10.27 -7.84 10.80
C GLY A 231 8.80 -7.47 10.94
N LEU A 232 7.90 -8.44 11.16
CA LEU A 232 6.48 -8.15 11.36
C LEU A 232 6.20 -7.36 12.64
N ARG A 233 6.96 -7.59 13.72
CA ARG A 233 6.83 -6.81 14.96
C ARG A 233 7.45 -5.42 14.87
N GLY A 234 8.46 -5.24 14.02
CA GLY A 234 9.19 -3.99 13.85
C GLY A 234 8.70 -3.11 12.71
N VAL A 235 7.83 -3.62 11.83
CA VAL A 235 7.32 -2.84 10.70
C VAL A 235 6.62 -1.57 11.18
N ASN A 236 6.99 -0.44 10.59
CA ASN A 236 6.33 0.84 10.82
C ASN A 236 5.86 1.38 9.47
N TRP A 237 4.64 1.89 9.41
CA TRP A 237 4.06 2.42 8.17
C TRP A 237 3.06 3.53 8.49
N ALA A 238 3.55 4.77 8.44
CA ALA A 238 2.80 5.97 8.82
C ALA A 238 1.52 6.16 8.00
N GLY A 239 0.49 6.71 8.64
CA GLY A 239 -0.81 7.00 8.02
C GLY A 239 -1.64 5.75 7.64
N ARG A 240 -1.39 4.58 8.27
CA ARG A 240 -2.23 3.38 8.16
C ARG A 240 -2.73 2.94 9.53
N LEU A 241 -3.93 3.39 9.88
CA LEU A 241 -4.52 3.24 11.21
C LEU A 241 -3.51 3.58 12.32
N GLU A 242 -2.75 4.65 12.11
CA GLU A 242 -1.65 5.07 12.98
C GLU A 242 -2.20 5.88 14.16
N VAL A 243 -1.98 5.39 15.38
CA VAL A 243 -2.38 6.09 16.60
C VAL A 243 -1.24 6.99 17.07
N ILE A 244 -1.37 8.31 16.90
CA ILE A 244 -0.34 9.30 17.28
C ILE A 244 -0.55 9.90 18.67
N ASP A 245 -1.77 9.83 19.20
CA ASP A 245 -2.12 10.19 20.58
C ASP A 245 -3.19 9.21 21.09
N ARG A 246 -3.28 9.00 22.40
CA ARG A 246 -4.28 8.15 23.06
C ARG A 246 -5.22 8.93 23.98
N ARG A 247 -4.95 10.21 24.28
CA ARG A 247 -5.76 11.04 25.18
C ARG A 247 -5.79 12.53 24.71
N PRO A 248 -6.68 12.87 23.74
CA PRO A 248 -7.65 12.00 23.07
C PRO A 248 -6.97 11.02 22.09
N THR A 249 -7.64 9.93 21.74
CA THR A 249 -7.12 9.04 20.69
C THR A 249 -7.15 9.77 19.35
N ILE A 250 -5.99 9.98 18.73
CA ILE A 250 -5.86 10.55 17.39
C ILE A 250 -5.35 9.46 16.46
N LEU A 251 -6.19 9.09 15.49
CA LEU A 251 -5.94 8.06 14.50
C LEU A 251 -5.74 8.72 13.13
N LEU A 252 -4.61 8.45 12.48
CA LEU A 252 -4.33 8.87 11.12
C LEU A 252 -4.51 7.70 10.16
N ASP A 253 -5.30 7.89 9.10
CA ASP A 253 -5.45 6.89 8.05
C ASP A 253 -5.60 7.54 6.67
N GLY A 254 -4.87 7.00 5.68
CA GLY A 254 -4.87 7.46 4.30
C GLY A 254 -5.91 6.78 3.40
N ALA A 255 -6.99 6.20 3.95
CA ALA A 255 -8.13 5.71 3.19
C ALA A 255 -8.78 6.84 2.40
N HIS A 256 -9.04 6.60 1.11
CA HIS A 256 -9.51 7.64 0.18
C HIS A 256 -10.36 7.07 -0.97
N ASN A 257 -10.83 5.83 -0.85
CA ASN A 257 -11.72 5.20 -1.81
C ASN A 257 -12.73 4.31 -1.06
N PRO A 258 -13.83 3.90 -1.71
CA PRO A 258 -14.89 3.13 -1.04
C PRO A 258 -14.40 1.83 -0.41
N ALA A 259 -13.48 1.10 -1.06
CA ALA A 259 -12.92 -0.14 -0.51
C ALA A 259 -12.12 0.10 0.78
N ALA A 260 -11.31 1.17 0.81
CA ALA A 260 -10.55 1.55 2.00
C ALA A 260 -11.46 2.06 3.12
N ALA A 261 -12.55 2.76 2.78
CA ALA A 261 -13.55 3.16 3.77
C ALA A 261 -14.24 1.97 4.44
N THR A 262 -14.56 0.91 3.68
CA THR A 262 -15.09 -0.34 4.26
C THR A 262 -14.10 -0.98 5.24
N VAL A 263 -12.80 -0.94 4.92
CA VAL A 263 -11.74 -1.42 5.82
C VAL A 263 -11.64 -0.57 7.09
N LEU A 264 -11.75 0.75 6.96
CA LEU A 264 -11.77 1.66 8.11
C LEU A 264 -13.02 1.45 8.98
N ALA A 265 -14.18 1.25 8.36
CA ALA A 265 -15.44 0.94 9.03
C ALA A 265 -15.35 -0.38 9.83
N ASP A 266 -14.77 -1.42 9.22
CA ASP A 266 -14.51 -2.70 9.89
C ASP A 266 -13.60 -2.51 11.11
N TYR A 267 -12.53 -1.73 10.97
CA TYR A 267 -11.66 -1.39 12.09
C TYR A 267 -12.41 -0.65 13.20
N LEU A 268 -13.19 0.39 12.89
CA LEU A 268 -13.93 1.17 13.88
C LEU A 268 -14.98 0.32 14.60
N THR A 269 -15.65 -0.59 13.89
CA THR A 269 -16.65 -1.51 14.46
C THR A 269 -16.05 -2.44 15.51
N HIS A 270 -14.83 -2.93 15.28
CA HIS A 270 -14.15 -3.86 16.17
C HIS A 270 -13.14 -3.19 17.11
N SER A 271 -12.92 -1.89 16.96
CA SER A 271 -12.01 -1.15 17.82
C SER A 271 -12.52 -1.16 19.26
N ASP A 272 -11.64 -1.44 20.22
CA ASP A 272 -11.97 -1.35 21.64
C ASP A 272 -12.18 0.12 22.00
N ARG A 273 -13.43 0.56 21.84
CA ARG A 273 -13.92 1.80 22.40
C ARG A 273 -13.92 1.63 23.90
N SER A 274 -12.78 1.95 24.52
CA SER A 274 -12.59 1.94 25.99
C SER A 274 -13.74 2.58 26.79
N HIS A 275 -14.58 3.41 26.17
CA HIS A 275 -15.95 3.64 26.60
C HIS A 275 -16.93 3.58 25.42
N PRO A 276 -18.07 2.85 25.54
CA PRO A 276 -19.11 2.76 24.50
C PRO A 276 -19.67 4.10 24.03
N SER A 277 -19.56 5.13 24.88
CA SER A 277 -20.07 6.49 24.67
C SER A 277 -19.03 7.49 24.18
N ARG A 278 -17.81 7.06 23.79
CA ARG A 278 -16.81 7.98 23.22
C ARG A 278 -17.22 8.38 21.81
N PRO A 279 -17.45 9.68 21.53
CA PRO A 279 -17.77 10.12 20.20
C PRO A 279 -16.56 9.90 19.27
N VAL A 280 -16.83 9.45 18.05
CA VAL A 280 -15.86 9.40 16.96
C VAL A 280 -16.07 10.61 16.07
N VAL A 281 -15.06 11.47 16.04
CA VAL A 281 -15.02 12.64 15.16
C VAL A 281 -14.21 12.29 13.92
N LEU A 282 -14.84 12.33 12.74
CA LEU A 282 -14.15 12.18 11.46
C LEU A 282 -13.67 13.54 10.98
N VAL A 283 -12.36 13.74 10.91
CA VAL A 283 -11.75 14.88 10.22
C VAL A 283 -11.41 14.46 8.80
N LEU A 284 -12.11 15.01 7.81
CA LEU A 284 -12.06 14.58 6.42
C LEU A 284 -11.55 15.70 5.49
N GLY A 285 -10.42 15.43 4.85
CA GLY A 285 -9.98 16.11 3.63
C GLY A 285 -9.75 15.08 2.53
N MET A 286 -10.18 15.38 1.31
CA MET A 286 -10.15 14.42 0.20
C MET A 286 -9.89 15.12 -1.14
N MET A 287 -9.29 14.41 -2.11
CA MET A 287 -9.00 14.96 -3.43
C MET A 287 -10.27 15.00 -4.30
N ARG A 288 -10.39 16.00 -5.18
CA ARG A 288 -11.60 16.26 -6.00
C ARG A 288 -12.02 15.11 -6.91
N ASP A 289 -11.06 14.31 -7.35
CA ASP A 289 -11.22 13.21 -8.29
C ASP A 289 -11.71 11.91 -7.64
N LYS A 290 -11.90 11.89 -6.32
CA LYS A 290 -12.28 10.69 -5.57
C LYS A 290 -13.80 10.60 -5.35
N ASP A 291 -14.28 9.37 -5.17
CA ASP A 291 -15.67 9.11 -4.83
C ASP A 291 -15.94 9.46 -3.36
N HIS A 292 -16.27 10.72 -3.10
CA HIS A 292 -16.55 11.22 -1.75
C HIS A 292 -17.72 10.47 -1.10
N ARG A 293 -18.80 10.23 -1.85
CA ARG A 293 -20.02 9.61 -1.32
C ARG A 293 -19.77 8.14 -0.99
N GLY A 294 -19.17 7.39 -1.92
CA GLY A 294 -18.82 5.99 -1.70
C GLY A 294 -17.78 5.81 -0.60
N PHE A 295 -16.91 6.79 -0.35
CA PHE A 295 -16.01 6.78 0.81
C PHE A 295 -16.76 6.99 2.14
N VAL A 296 -17.72 7.92 2.20
CA VAL A 296 -18.43 8.21 3.46
C VAL A 296 -19.49 7.17 3.80
N GLU A 297 -20.10 6.52 2.80
CA GLU A 297 -21.22 5.57 3.02
C GLU A 297 -20.90 4.46 4.04
N PRO A 298 -19.75 3.75 3.98
CA PRO A 298 -19.43 2.68 4.94
C PRO A 298 -19.21 3.18 6.37
N LEU A 299 -18.93 4.47 6.55
CA LEU A 299 -18.66 5.08 7.85
C LEU A 299 -19.93 5.59 8.53
N ARG A 300 -21.08 5.57 7.83
CA ARG A 300 -22.35 6.05 8.38
C ARG A 300 -22.76 5.22 9.61
N GLY A 301 -23.14 5.92 10.68
CA GLY A 301 -23.51 5.30 11.95
C GLY A 301 -22.33 4.85 12.82
N LEU A 302 -21.08 4.95 12.31
CA LEU A 302 -19.86 4.70 13.09
C LEU A 302 -19.18 6.01 13.56
N VAL A 303 -19.50 7.12 12.88
CA VAL A 303 -19.01 8.46 13.19
C VAL A 303 -20.13 9.31 13.80
N ASP A 304 -19.82 10.02 14.87
CA ASP A 304 -20.77 10.85 15.63
C ASP A 304 -20.76 12.30 15.14
N GLU A 305 -19.58 12.80 14.75
CA GLU A 305 -19.38 14.15 14.21
C GLU A 305 -18.45 14.12 13.00
N VAL A 306 -18.63 15.08 12.08
CA VAL A 306 -17.75 15.23 10.91
C VAL A 306 -17.26 16.67 10.79
N VAL A 307 -15.94 16.81 10.65
CA VAL A 307 -15.26 18.06 10.33
C VAL A 307 -14.70 17.93 8.91
N LEU A 308 -15.25 18.71 7.99
CA LEU A 308 -14.77 18.82 6.62
C LEU A 308 -13.69 19.88 6.54
N THR A 309 -12.56 19.52 5.96
CA THR A 309 -11.41 20.39 5.76
C THR A 309 -10.77 20.14 4.39
N GLN A 310 -9.66 20.82 4.09
CA GLN A 310 -8.93 20.66 2.84
C GLN A 310 -7.43 20.59 3.12
N ALA A 311 -6.72 19.79 2.34
CA ALA A 311 -5.26 19.81 2.33
C ALA A 311 -4.77 20.97 1.47
N ASP A 312 -3.60 21.53 1.80
CA ASP A 312 -2.93 22.53 0.97
C ASP A 312 -2.28 21.87 -0.26
N LEU A 313 -3.11 21.36 -1.16
CA LEU A 313 -2.74 20.67 -2.38
C LEU A 313 -3.64 21.11 -3.54
N PRO A 314 -3.10 21.37 -4.74
CA PRO A 314 -3.89 21.85 -5.89
C PRO A 314 -5.07 20.95 -6.29
N ARG A 315 -4.96 19.65 -6.01
CA ARG A 315 -5.99 18.64 -6.31
C ARG A 315 -6.96 18.37 -5.15
N SER A 316 -6.77 18.98 -3.98
CA SER A 316 -7.71 18.84 -2.86
C SER A 316 -9.07 19.40 -3.24
N ALA A 317 -10.15 18.74 -2.81
CA ALA A 317 -11.47 19.35 -2.77
C ALA A 317 -11.46 20.43 -1.71
N THR A 318 -12.21 21.52 -1.95
CA THR A 318 -12.42 22.50 -0.89
C THR A 318 -13.36 21.92 0.16
N ALA A 319 -13.28 22.42 1.39
CA ALA A 319 -14.21 21.99 2.46
C ALA A 319 -15.68 22.22 2.05
N GLN A 320 -15.94 23.23 1.22
CA GLN A 320 -17.27 23.50 0.67
C GLN A 320 -17.67 22.50 -0.42
N ASP A 321 -16.76 22.12 -1.33
CA ASP A 321 -17.04 21.09 -2.34
C ASP A 321 -17.41 19.76 -1.68
N LEU A 322 -16.68 19.40 -0.60
CA LEU A 322 -17.00 18.22 0.20
C LEU A 322 -18.41 18.32 0.79
N ARG A 323 -18.75 19.47 1.39
CA ARG A 323 -20.09 19.71 1.97
C ARG A 323 -21.20 19.51 0.95
N VAL A 324 -21.01 20.02 -0.27
CA VAL A 324 -21.98 19.88 -1.37
C VAL A 324 -22.07 18.42 -1.83
N SER A 325 -20.93 17.76 -2.06
CA SER A 325 -20.91 16.36 -2.54
C SER A 325 -21.53 15.36 -1.53
N LEU A 326 -21.45 15.68 -0.24
CA LEU A 326 -21.94 14.86 0.87
C LEU A 326 -23.32 15.29 1.38
N GLU A 327 -24.01 16.19 0.67
CA GLU A 327 -25.35 16.61 1.04
C GLU A 327 -26.30 15.39 1.13
N GLY A 328 -27.08 15.36 2.22
CA GLY A 328 -28.00 14.26 2.55
C GLY A 328 -27.36 12.99 3.12
N LEU A 329 -26.02 12.88 3.16
CA LEU A 329 -25.32 11.73 3.76
C LEU A 329 -24.94 11.96 5.22
N LEU A 330 -24.51 13.19 5.53
CA LEU A 330 -24.02 13.57 6.86
C LEU A 330 -24.97 14.60 7.49
N LEU A 331 -25.28 14.41 8.76
CA LEU A 331 -26.05 15.38 9.54
C LEU A 331 -25.11 16.51 9.99
N HIS A 332 -25.35 17.72 9.48
CA HIS A 332 -24.71 18.97 9.91
C HIS A 332 -23.17 18.94 10.05
N PRO A 333 -22.40 18.63 8.98
CA PRO A 333 -20.94 18.65 9.07
C PRO A 333 -20.40 20.05 9.38
N HIS A 334 -19.38 20.11 10.23
CA HIS A 334 -18.62 21.34 10.49
C HIS A 334 -17.66 21.60 9.32
N VAL A 335 -17.65 22.83 8.79
CA VAL A 335 -16.79 23.20 7.66
C VAL A 335 -15.67 24.10 8.16
N VAL A 336 -14.43 23.61 8.08
CA VAL A 336 -13.23 24.29 8.56
C VAL A 336 -12.22 24.36 7.42
N PRO A 337 -12.11 25.50 6.69
CA PRO A 337 -11.29 25.62 5.49
C PRO A 337 -9.78 25.41 5.69
N SER A 338 -9.28 25.45 6.92
CA SER A 338 -7.89 25.18 7.27
C SER A 338 -7.83 24.78 8.75
N LEU A 339 -7.07 23.75 9.08
CA LEU A 339 -6.80 23.29 10.46
C LEU A 339 -5.39 23.67 10.91
#